data_AF-A0A2E0AEK5-F1
#
_entry.id   AF-A0A2E0AEK5-F1
#
_cell.length_a   1.000
_cell.length_b   1.000
_cell.length_c   1.000
_cell.angle_alpha   90.00
_cell.angle_beta   90.00
_cell.angle_gamma   90.00
#
_symmetry.space_group_name_H-M   'P 1'
#
loop_
_entity.id
_entity.type
_entity.pdbx_description
1 polymer ?
#
loop_
_entity_poly.entity_id
_entity_poly.type
_entity_poly.pdbx_seq_one_letter_code
_entity_poly.pdbx_strand_id
1 'polypeptide(L)' 'TVCGSLREALDELKADMGFLTEGGVFTEDQISGYIDLKMDEVLHYEHTPHPVEFGMYYSC' A
#
# COMPACT_ATOMS: atom_id res chain seq x y z
N THR A 1 6.24 -5.04 15.18
CA THR A 1 7.06 -4.05 14.44
C THR A 1 6.16 -3.31 13.48
N VAL A 2 6.50 -2.09 13.05
CA VAL A 2 5.66 -1.30 12.11
C VAL A 2 6.04 -1.66 10.67
N CYS A 3 5.09 -1.60 9.74
CA CYS A 3 5.35 -1.84 8.31
C CYS A 3 6.32 -0.79 7.75
N GLY A 4 7.26 -1.23 6.90
CA GLY A 4 8.25 -0.39 6.24
C GLY A 4 7.75 0.32 4.98
N SER A 5 6.58 -0.07 4.47
CA SER A 5 5.97 0.56 3.29
C SER A 5 4.45 0.53 3.35
N LEU A 6 3.81 1.38 2.54
CA LEU A 6 2.36 1.33 2.36
C LEU A 6 1.92 0.01 1.71
N ARG A 7 2.69 -0.54 0.77
CA ARG A 7 2.42 -1.85 0.15
C ARG A 7 2.30 -2.94 1.21
N GLU A 8 3.33 -3.05 2.06
CA GLU A 8 3.35 -4.03 3.15
C GLU A 8 2.17 -3.84 4.11
N ALA A 9 1.83 -2.59 4.45
CA ALA A 9 0.66 -2.32 5.29
C ALA A 9 -0.66 -2.76 4.64
N LEU A 10 -0.81 -2.60 3.33
CA LEU A 10 -2.00 -3.04 2.59
C LEU A 10 -2.07 -4.56 2.45
N ASP A 11 -0.92 -5.23 2.29
CA ASP A 11 -0.83 -6.69 2.25
C ASP A 11 -1.19 -7.30 3.62
N GLU A 12 -0.68 -6.74 4.71
CA GLU A 12 -1.03 -7.16 6.07
C GLU A 12 -2.50 -6.84 6.41
N LEU A 13 -3.02 -5.68 5.98
CA LEU A 13 -4.44 -5.36 6.11
C LEU A 13 -5.31 -6.39 5.38
N LYS A 14 -4.91 -6.81 4.18
CA LYS A 14 -5.62 -7.85 3.42
C LYS A 14 -5.57 -9.21 4.12
N ALA A 15 -4.46 -9.52 4.78
CA ALA A 15 -4.25 -10.78 5.47
C ALA A 15 -5.04 -10.87 6.79
N ASP A 16 -5.25 -9.75 7.49
CA ASP A 16 -5.94 -9.71 8.78
C ASP A 16 -6.83 -8.47 8.94
N MET A 17 -7.99 -8.47 8.27
CA MET A 17 -9.02 -7.43 8.42
C MET A 17 -10.21 -7.84 9.30
N GLY A 18 -10.18 -9.03 9.90
CA GLY A 18 -11.34 -9.60 10.61
C GLY A 18 -11.82 -8.73 11.78
N PHE A 19 -10.87 -8.08 12.46
CA PHE A 19 -11.18 -7.16 13.56
C PHE A 19 -11.90 -5.87 13.11
N LEU A 20 -11.82 -5.52 11.82
CA LEU A 20 -12.50 -4.36 11.23
C LEU A 20 -13.89 -4.71 10.72
N THR A 21 -14.08 -5.94 10.25
CA THR A 21 -15.37 -6.42 9.75
C THR A 21 -16.26 -6.95 10.88
N GLU A 22 -15.70 -7.19 12.07
CA GLU A 22 -16.44 -7.58 13.26
C GLU A 22 -17.55 -6.57 13.59
N GLY A 23 -18.78 -7.07 13.79
CA GLY A 23 -19.95 -6.23 14.05
C GLY A 23 -20.47 -5.42 12.85
N GLY A 24 -19.92 -5.65 11.65
CA GLY A 24 -20.35 -4.97 10.42
C GLY A 24 -19.99 -3.49 10.37
N VAL A 25 -18.94 -3.07 11.11
CA VAL A 25 -18.44 -1.69 11.10
C VAL A 25 -17.89 -1.32 9.73
N PHE A 26 -17.14 -2.25 9.13
CA PHE A 26 -16.70 -2.19 7.74
C PHE A 26 -17.16 -3.44 6.99
N THR A 27 -17.47 -3.30 5.71
CA THR A 27 -17.68 -4.45 4.83
C THR A 27 -16.38 -4.88 4.16
N GLU A 28 -16.26 -6.16 3.83
CA GLU A 28 -15.11 -6.69 3.08
C GLU A 28 -14.94 -5.97 1.73
N ASP A 29 -16.06 -5.64 1.05
CA ASP A 29 -16.05 -4.89 -0.21
C ASP A 29 -15.49 -3.47 -0.05
N GLN A 30 -15.81 -2.78 1.05
CA GLN A 30 -15.28 -1.44 1.33
C GLN A 30 -13.77 -1.48 1.53
N ILE A 31 -13.28 -2.46 2.30
CA ILE A 31 -11.86 -2.60 2.59
C ILE A 31 -11.11 -3.02 1.31
N SER A 32 -11.65 -3.97 0.56
CA SER A 32 -11.05 -4.42 -0.71
C SER A 32 -10.97 -3.28 -1.72
N GLY A 33 -12.05 -2.50 -1.89
CA GLY A 33 -12.04 -1.33 -2.77
C GLY A 33 -11.07 -0.24 -2.33
N TYR A 34 -10.88 -0.06 -1.01
CA TYR A 34 -9.86 0.86 -0.49
C TYR A 34 -8.44 0.38 -0.79
N ILE A 35 -8.16 -0.92 -0.60
CA ILE A 35 -6.87 -1.53 -0.92
C ILE A 35 -6.55 -1.32 -2.39
N ASP A 36 -7.49 -1.61 -3.30
CA ASP A 36 -7.28 -1.45 -4.74
C ASP A 36 -6.96 0.00 -5.11
N LEU A 37 -7.74 0.97 -4.59
CA LEU A 37 -7.51 2.39 -4.83
C LEU A 37 -6.13 2.85 -4.33
N LYS A 38 -5.68 2.36 -3.17
CA LYS A 38 -4.36 2.69 -2.64
C LYS A 38 -3.23 1.95 -3.34
N MET A 39 -3.49 0.79 -3.91
CA MET A 39 -2.49 0.11 -4.72
C MET A 39 -2.18 0.85 -6.01
N ASP A 40 -3.15 1.53 -6.61
CA ASP A 40 -2.89 2.40 -7.76
C ASP A 40 -1.92 3.55 -7.40
N GLU A 41 -2.06 4.15 -6.21
CA GLU A 41 -1.14 5.18 -5.70
C GLU A 41 0.27 4.62 -5.46
N VAL A 42 0.37 3.43 -4.87
CA VAL A 42 1.64 2.74 -4.63
C VAL A 42 2.34 2.44 -5.94
N LEU A 43 1.64 1.88 -6.92
CA LEU A 43 2.19 1.57 -8.24
C LEU A 43 2.68 2.82 -8.95
N HIS A 44 1.93 3.93 -8.86
CA HIS A 44 2.36 5.20 -9.43
C HIS A 44 3.68 5.68 -8.81
N TYR A 45 3.80 5.60 -7.48
CA TYR A 45 5.02 5.99 -6.76
C TYR A 45 6.21 5.09 -7.12
N GLU A 46 6.02 3.76 -7.09
CA GLU A 46 7.08 2.78 -7.37
C GLU A 46 7.56 2.80 -8.83
N HIS A 47 6.71 3.19 -9.77
CA HIS A 47 7.07 3.29 -11.19
C HIS A 47 7.58 4.68 -11.61
N THR A 48 7.61 5.65 -10.69
CA THR A 48 8.12 6.99 -10.97
C THR A 48 9.57 7.10 -10.50
N PRO A 49 10.54 7.34 -11.41
CA PRO A 49 11.93 7.54 -11.01
C PRO A 49 12.06 8.68 -10.00
N HIS A 50 12.70 8.42 -8.87
CA HIS A 50 12.86 9.42 -7.83
C HIS A 50 14.10 10.29 -8.13
N PRO A 51 14.08 11.62 -7.93
CA PRO A 51 15.24 12.49 -8.23
C PRO A 51 16.55 12.06 -7.56
N VAL A 52 16.46 11.37 -6.42
CA VAL A 52 17.64 10.79 -5.73
C VAL A 52 18.34 9.73 -6.60
N GLU A 53 17.60 8.96 -7.39
CA GLU A 53 18.12 7.92 -8.27
C GLU A 53 18.98 8.53 -9.37
N PHE A 54 18.66 9.74 -9.83
CA PHE A 54 19.52 10.47 -10.75
C PHE A 54 20.88 10.77 -10.12
N GLY A 55 20.90 11.24 -8.86
CA GLY A 55 22.14 11.46 -8.12
C GLY A 55 22.94 10.17 -7.87
N MET A 56 22.25 9.04 -7.69
CA MET A 56 22.88 7.74 -7.44
C MET A 56 23.45 7.10 -8.71
N TYR A 57 22.77 7.21 -9.85
CA TYR A 57 23.02 6.36 -11.02
C TYR A 57 23.42 7.11 -12.30
N TYR A 58 23.21 8.43 -12.40
CA TYR A 58 23.45 9.16 -13.66
C TYR A 58 24.94 9.34 -14.01
N SER A 59 25.83 9.33 -13.02
CA SER A 59 27.28 9.52 -13.21
C SER A 59 28.12 8.30 -12.84
N CYS A 60 27.50 7.12 -12.83
CA CYS A 60 28.19 5.83 -12.68
C CYS A 60 29.01 5.47 -13.92
#